data_AF-A0A7X7F3Z7-F1
#
_entry.id   AF-A0A7X7F3Z7-F1
#
_cell.length_a   1.000
_cell.length_b   1.000
_cell.length_c   1.000
_cell.angle_alpha   90.00
_cell.angle_beta   90.00
_cell.angle_gamma   90.00
#
_symmetry.space_group_name_H-M   'P 1'
#
loop_
_entity.id
_entity.type
_entity.pdbx_description
1 polymer ?
#
loop_
_entity_poly.entity_id
_entity_poly.type
_entity_poly.pdbx_seq_one_letter_code
_entity_poly.pdbx_strand_id
1 'polypeptide(L)'
;MPGGSVALAQSWGQPSSVASQSSPRTVRPESDSTARRSDPRVADTSDDARHGAIQSIPFERLKPEARQKVANVLSSPTLFRRMPVHVTACDPDLYLFLVRHPDVLVGIWEELGVSDFRMAQTEPGIFRLADGTTATVTAELVYRDHETHIAYCEGEYRGPLLRKPVRGRSILILKTGYVRESDGQHYITSRLDTFTHIENATIDFLTRTFQPLVGKVADHNFLQTTAFVGSLSRTTETNHQGVQRLAARLHRVDPKVRREFATLAGEIGQKTTREASSQTPLGTPVAVREEWDEETVTR
;
A
#
# COMPACT_ATOMS: atom_id res chain seq x y z
N MET A 1 37.41 -2.29 5.14
CA MET A 1 36.68 -2.09 3.87
C MET A 1 36.21 -3.46 3.42
N PRO A 2 34.91 -3.68 3.14
CA PRO A 2 34.06 -2.84 2.30
C PRO A 2 32.81 -2.28 3.01
N GLY A 3 32.31 -1.16 2.48
CA GLY A 3 31.00 -0.59 2.80
C GLY A 3 29.97 -1.03 1.77
N GLY A 4 28.79 -1.45 2.24
CA GLY A 4 27.62 -1.75 1.42
C GLY A 4 26.55 -0.69 1.66
N SER A 5 26.40 0.20 0.69
CA SER A 5 25.28 1.14 0.60
C SER A 5 24.11 0.40 -0.04
N VAL A 6 23.02 0.15 0.71
CA VAL A 6 21.81 -0.45 0.14
C VAL A 6 20.97 0.68 -0.47
N ALA A 7 21.30 1.02 -1.70
CA ALA A 7 20.40 1.69 -2.62
C ALA A 7 19.82 0.60 -3.53
N LEU A 8 18.52 0.30 -3.39
CA LEU A 8 17.83 -0.64 -4.26
C LEU A 8 16.89 0.13 -5.21
N ALA A 9 16.93 -0.30 -6.48
CA ALA A 9 16.04 0.01 -7.61
C ALA A 9 16.34 1.28 -8.43
N GLN A 10 17.41 1.22 -9.23
CA GLN A 10 17.41 1.77 -10.59
C GLN A 10 17.38 0.60 -11.59
N SER A 11 16.41 0.61 -12.51
CA SER A 11 16.47 0.10 -13.90
C SER A 11 15.19 -0.60 -14.36
N TRP A 12 14.11 0.14 -14.68
CA TRP A 12 13.13 -0.28 -15.68
C TRP A 12 12.68 0.94 -16.49
N GLY A 13 12.67 0.79 -17.82
CA GLY A 13 12.85 1.85 -18.82
C GLY A 13 11.74 2.90 -18.95
N GLN A 14 12.15 4.09 -19.40
CA GLN A 14 11.26 5.16 -19.84
C GLN A 14 10.92 5.02 -21.32
N PRO A 15 9.68 5.28 -21.74
CA PRO A 15 9.39 5.75 -23.08
C PRO A 15 9.46 7.28 -23.16
N SER A 16 10.22 7.75 -24.15
CA SER A 16 10.42 9.13 -24.54
C SER A 16 9.09 9.80 -24.95
N SER A 17 8.82 11.02 -24.48
CA SER A 17 7.84 11.90 -25.12
C SER A 17 8.42 13.29 -25.36
N VAL A 18 8.24 13.74 -26.61
CA VAL A 18 8.75 14.96 -27.21
C VAL A 18 7.89 16.14 -26.72
N ALA A 19 8.53 17.19 -26.20
CA ALA A 19 7.88 18.44 -25.86
C ALA A 19 7.81 19.36 -27.09
N SER A 20 6.60 19.75 -27.49
CA SER A 20 6.38 20.89 -28.39
C SER A 20 6.05 22.13 -27.57
N GLN A 21 6.91 23.13 -27.70
CA GLN A 21 6.79 24.44 -27.05
C GLN A 21 5.76 25.32 -27.78
N SER A 22 4.92 26.03 -27.04
CA SER A 22 4.31 27.28 -27.50
C SER A 22 4.15 28.25 -26.33
N SER A 23 4.62 29.48 -26.55
CA SER A 23 4.77 30.54 -25.54
C SER A 23 3.42 31.16 -25.11
N PRO A 24 3.30 31.65 -23.86
CA PRO A 24 2.05 32.18 -23.32
C PRO A 24 1.83 33.67 -23.63
N ARG A 25 0.58 34.01 -23.97
CA ARG A 25 0.06 35.39 -24.03
C ARG A 25 -0.30 35.87 -22.62
N THR A 26 0.21 37.04 -22.25
CA THR A 26 0.06 37.70 -20.95
C THR A 26 -1.39 38.12 -20.68
N VAL A 27 -1.97 37.66 -19.55
CA VAL A 27 -3.21 38.19 -18.99
C VAL A 27 -2.93 38.63 -17.53
N ARG A 28 -3.38 39.83 -17.18
CA ARG A 28 -3.17 40.51 -15.88
C ARG A 28 -3.81 39.72 -14.73
N PRO A 29 -3.26 39.74 -13.50
CA PRO A 29 -3.81 38.97 -12.39
C PRO A 29 -4.96 39.75 -11.74
N GLU A 30 -6.16 39.19 -11.78
CA GLU A 30 -7.18 39.48 -10.78
C GLU A 30 -6.83 38.72 -9.49
N SER A 31 -6.99 39.42 -8.37
CA SER A 31 -6.75 38.93 -7.02
C SER A 31 -7.73 37.80 -6.69
N ASP A 32 -7.25 36.56 -6.72
CA ASP A 32 -8.02 35.40 -6.29
C ASP A 32 -7.29 34.72 -5.13
N SER A 33 -7.82 34.90 -3.92
CA SER A 33 -7.40 34.15 -2.73
C SER A 33 -7.94 32.73 -2.82
N THR A 34 -7.48 31.98 -3.82
CA THR A 34 -7.65 30.53 -3.87
C THR A 34 -6.59 29.92 -2.97
N ALA A 35 -7.02 29.43 -1.80
CA ALA A 35 -6.24 28.44 -1.07
C ALA A 35 -5.90 27.33 -2.08
N ARG A 36 -4.64 27.25 -2.50
CA ARG A 36 -4.19 26.23 -3.46
C ARG A 36 -4.48 24.87 -2.83
N ARG A 37 -5.51 24.20 -3.31
CA ARG A 37 -5.80 22.81 -2.95
C ARG A 37 -4.56 22.02 -3.33
N SER A 38 -3.82 21.49 -2.35
CA SER A 38 -2.63 20.68 -2.62
C SER A 38 -3.06 19.48 -3.49
N ASP A 39 -2.28 19.17 -4.53
CA ASP A 39 -2.55 17.99 -5.36
C ASP A 39 -2.41 16.75 -4.45
N PRO A 40 -3.49 15.97 -4.23
CA PRO A 40 -3.47 14.83 -3.31
C PRO A 40 -2.47 13.75 -3.74
N ARG A 41 -1.99 13.77 -4.99
CA ARG A 41 -0.99 12.82 -5.53
C ARG A 41 0.45 13.25 -5.25
N VAL A 42 0.65 14.34 -4.49
CA VAL A 42 1.97 14.81 -4.07
C VAL A 42 2.08 14.67 -2.55
N ALA A 43 3.26 14.31 -2.06
CA ALA A 43 3.53 14.28 -0.63
C ALA A 43 3.33 15.66 0.00
N ASP A 44 2.76 15.69 1.20
CA ASP A 44 2.44 16.91 1.91
C ASP A 44 3.04 16.89 3.33
N THR A 45 3.58 18.02 3.75
CA THR A 45 4.18 18.22 5.08
C THR A 45 3.66 19.48 5.76
N SER A 46 2.64 20.12 5.17
CA SER A 46 2.03 21.35 5.67
C SER A 46 1.32 21.13 7.00
N ASP A 47 1.21 22.22 7.77
CA ASP A 47 0.45 22.24 9.02
C ASP A 47 -1.04 21.94 8.78
N ASP A 48 -1.62 22.37 7.66
CA ASP A 48 -3.01 22.06 7.31
C ASP A 48 -3.23 20.56 7.12
N ALA A 49 -2.34 19.91 6.36
CA ALA A 49 -2.38 18.45 6.20
C ALA A 49 -2.19 17.74 7.54
N ARG A 50 -1.28 18.25 8.39
CA ARG A 50 -1.03 17.74 9.74
C ARG A 50 -2.26 17.83 10.64
N HIS A 51 -2.90 18.99 10.70
CA HIS A 51 -4.12 19.20 11.49
C HIS A 51 -5.26 18.30 11.01
N GLY A 52 -5.48 18.22 9.70
CA GLY A 52 -6.50 17.32 9.13
C GLY A 52 -6.23 15.84 9.43
N ALA A 53 -4.96 15.42 9.46
CA ALA A 53 -4.60 14.05 9.85
C ALA A 53 -4.96 13.77 11.31
N ILE A 54 -4.62 14.69 12.24
CA ILE A 54 -4.94 14.57 13.67
C ILE A 54 -6.45 14.51 13.90
N GLN A 55 -7.21 15.39 13.24
CA GLN A 55 -8.68 15.42 13.33
C GLN A 55 -9.34 14.13 12.83
N SER A 56 -8.69 13.39 11.93
CA SER A 56 -9.20 12.15 11.38
C SER A 56 -9.03 10.92 12.31
N ILE A 57 -8.36 11.09 13.45
CA ILE A 57 -8.13 10.04 14.45
C ILE A 57 -9.38 9.88 15.33
N PRO A 58 -9.99 8.68 15.40
CA PRO A 58 -11.15 8.44 16.25
C PRO A 58 -10.72 8.19 17.70
N PHE A 59 -10.21 9.22 18.39
CA PHE A 59 -9.67 9.11 19.76
C PHE A 59 -10.63 8.45 20.75
N GLU A 60 -11.93 8.72 20.61
CA GLU A 60 -12.95 8.15 21.48
C GLU A 60 -13.14 6.64 21.32
N ARG A 61 -12.72 6.08 20.19
CA ARG A 61 -12.78 4.64 19.90
C ARG A 61 -11.46 3.91 20.17
N LEU A 62 -10.40 4.64 20.55
CA LEU A 62 -9.14 4.05 20.98
C LEU A 62 -9.26 3.50 22.41
N LYS A 63 -8.61 2.37 22.68
CA LYS A 63 -8.38 1.91 24.05
C LYS A 63 -7.60 2.97 24.85
N PRO A 64 -7.77 3.07 26.18
CA PRO A 64 -7.08 4.09 26.99
C PRO A 64 -5.55 4.10 26.81
N GLU A 65 -4.91 2.94 26.81
CA GLU A 65 -3.46 2.83 26.61
C GLU A 65 -3.02 3.28 25.20
N ALA A 66 -3.77 2.88 24.17
CA ALA A 66 -3.54 3.30 22.80
C ALA A 66 -3.70 4.82 22.65
N ARG A 67 -4.73 5.40 23.28
CA ARG A 67 -4.95 6.85 23.30
C ARG A 67 -3.75 7.58 23.88
N GLN A 68 -3.17 7.08 24.98
CA GLN A 68 -1.98 7.66 25.59
C GLN A 68 -0.75 7.56 24.67
N LYS A 69 -0.49 6.38 24.08
CA LYS A 69 0.61 6.18 23.12
C LYS A 69 0.51 7.16 21.94
N VAL A 70 -0.68 7.27 21.36
CA VAL A 70 -0.97 8.17 20.24
C VAL A 70 -0.78 9.64 20.66
N ALA A 71 -1.37 10.07 21.78
CA ALA A 71 -1.23 11.44 22.27
C ALA A 71 0.23 11.83 22.52
N ASN A 72 1.03 10.91 23.07
CA ASN A 72 2.44 11.15 23.35
C ASN A 72 3.23 11.49 22.07
N VAL A 73 3.05 10.72 20.98
CA VAL A 73 3.73 11.00 19.71
C VAL A 73 3.24 12.30 19.06
N LEU A 74 1.94 12.59 19.15
CA LEU A 74 1.34 13.78 18.53
C LEU A 74 1.63 15.09 19.26
N SER A 75 2.00 15.03 20.55
CA SER A 75 2.30 16.21 21.37
C SER A 75 3.51 17.00 20.87
N SER A 76 4.53 16.30 20.35
CA SER A 76 5.75 16.89 19.82
C SER A 76 6.36 16.00 18.74
N PRO A 77 5.69 15.86 17.58
CA PRO A 77 6.21 15.08 16.47
C PRO A 77 7.47 15.77 15.92
N THR A 78 8.51 14.98 15.70
CA THR A 78 9.72 15.43 15.05
C THR A 78 9.51 15.60 13.55
N LEU A 79 8.73 14.71 12.94
CA LEU A 79 8.34 14.78 11.54
C LEU A 79 6.85 14.46 11.38
N PHE A 80 6.22 15.15 10.44
CA PHE A 80 4.94 14.78 9.86
C PHE A 80 5.11 14.58 8.36
N ARG A 81 4.47 13.57 7.80
CA ARG A 81 4.40 13.36 6.36
C ARG A 81 3.10 12.69 5.95
N ARG A 82 2.40 13.31 4.99
CA ARG A 82 1.33 12.68 4.22
C ARG A 82 1.91 12.16 2.91
N MET A 83 1.80 10.85 2.69
CA MET A 83 2.21 10.23 1.44
C MET A 83 1.24 10.61 0.30
N PRO A 84 1.69 10.57 -0.97
CA PRO A 84 0.82 10.67 -2.12
C PRO A 84 -0.38 9.72 -2.04
N VAL A 85 -1.58 10.22 -2.35
CA VAL A 85 -2.75 9.36 -2.55
C VAL A 85 -2.48 8.47 -3.76
N HIS A 86 -2.76 7.18 -3.59
CA HIS A 86 -2.61 6.19 -4.65
C HIS A 86 -3.88 5.38 -4.84
N VAL A 87 -4.21 5.10 -6.10
CA VAL A 87 -5.36 4.29 -6.49
C VAL A 87 -4.85 3.00 -7.10
N THR A 88 -5.35 1.87 -6.63
CA THR A 88 -4.89 0.55 -7.06
C THR A 88 -6.09 -0.33 -7.37
N ALA A 89 -6.12 -0.93 -8.56
CA ALA A 89 -7.04 -2.02 -8.87
C ALA A 89 -6.70 -3.22 -7.97
N CYS A 90 -7.62 -3.60 -7.07
CA CYS A 90 -7.41 -4.64 -6.09
C CYS A 90 -8.76 -5.13 -5.55
N ASP A 91 -8.88 -6.44 -5.33
CA ASP A 91 -9.98 -7.02 -4.59
C ASP A 91 -10.03 -6.41 -3.16
N PRO A 92 -11.21 -5.93 -2.72
CA PRO A 92 -11.35 -5.19 -1.46
C PRO A 92 -11.08 -6.06 -0.23
N ASP A 93 -11.45 -7.34 -0.26
CA ASP A 93 -11.29 -8.26 0.85
C ASP A 93 -9.82 -8.65 1.00
N LEU A 94 -9.12 -8.89 -0.12
CA LEU A 94 -7.67 -9.09 -0.13
C LEU A 94 -6.92 -7.87 0.43
N TYR A 95 -7.27 -6.66 -0.02
CA TYR A 95 -6.62 -5.45 0.48
C TYR A 95 -6.81 -5.32 1.99
N LEU A 96 -8.04 -5.45 2.47
CA LEU A 96 -8.36 -5.33 3.90
C LEU A 96 -7.64 -6.40 4.74
N PHE A 97 -7.56 -7.62 4.23
CA PHE A 97 -6.82 -8.71 4.87
C PHE A 97 -5.34 -8.35 5.03
N LEU A 98 -4.67 -7.91 3.97
CA LEU A 98 -3.23 -7.58 3.99
C LEU A 98 -2.91 -6.40 4.90
N VAL A 99 -3.78 -5.39 4.98
CA VAL A 99 -3.61 -4.27 5.93
C VAL A 99 -3.68 -4.74 7.39
N ARG A 100 -4.50 -5.75 7.68
CA ARG A 100 -4.67 -6.30 9.03
C ARG A 100 -3.64 -7.37 9.38
N HIS A 101 -3.01 -7.95 8.37
CA HIS A 101 -1.96 -8.97 8.46
C HIS A 101 -0.72 -8.54 7.65
N PRO A 102 -0.03 -7.45 8.08
CA PRO A 102 1.17 -6.98 7.38
C PRO A 102 2.30 -8.01 7.38
N ASP A 103 2.29 -8.97 8.30
CA ASP A 103 3.20 -10.11 8.34
C ASP A 103 3.04 -11.05 7.14
N VAL A 104 1.83 -11.16 6.57
CA VAL A 104 1.60 -11.89 5.31
C VAL A 104 2.31 -11.19 4.15
N LEU A 105 2.14 -9.88 4.03
CA LEU A 105 2.77 -9.10 2.97
C LEU A 105 4.30 -9.20 3.02
N VAL A 106 4.88 -8.97 4.21
CA VAL A 106 6.33 -9.10 4.42
C VAL A 106 6.79 -10.55 4.22
N GLY A 107 6.03 -11.53 4.69
CA GLY A 107 6.34 -12.95 4.48
C GLY A 107 6.38 -13.33 3.01
N ILE A 108 5.51 -12.74 2.17
CA ILE A 108 5.57 -12.94 0.72
C ILE A 108 6.87 -12.34 0.14
N TRP A 109 7.29 -11.16 0.59
CA TRP A 109 8.56 -10.58 0.13
C TRP A 109 9.78 -11.40 0.57
N GLU A 110 9.79 -11.91 1.80
CA GLU A 110 10.82 -12.84 2.29
C GLU A 110 10.87 -14.08 1.38
N GLU A 111 9.71 -14.68 1.11
CA GLU A 111 9.59 -15.91 0.30
C GLU A 111 9.95 -15.71 -1.19
N LEU A 112 9.74 -14.51 -1.72
CA LEU A 112 10.12 -14.14 -3.08
C LEU A 112 11.56 -13.62 -3.19
N GLY A 113 12.29 -13.47 -2.08
CA GLY A 113 13.65 -12.90 -2.07
C GLY A 113 13.70 -11.41 -2.44
N VAL A 114 12.60 -10.68 -2.25
CA VAL A 114 12.47 -9.24 -2.57
C VAL A 114 13.09 -8.37 -1.47
N SER A 115 13.07 -8.86 -0.21
CA SER A 115 13.58 -8.11 0.94
C SER A 115 14.09 -9.04 2.04
N ASP A 116 15.09 -8.58 2.79
CA ASP A 116 15.59 -9.23 4.02
C ASP A 116 14.71 -8.94 5.25
N PHE A 117 13.67 -8.13 5.10
CA PHE A 117 12.73 -7.85 6.18
C PHE A 117 11.98 -9.12 6.59
N ARG A 118 11.92 -9.34 7.91
CA ARG A 118 11.21 -10.45 8.53
C ARG A 118 10.21 -9.86 9.50
N MET A 119 8.94 -10.25 9.35
CA MET A 119 7.88 -9.87 10.27
C MET A 119 7.20 -11.12 10.83
N ALA A 120 6.89 -11.08 12.12
CA ALA A 120 6.04 -12.08 12.75
C ALA A 120 5.08 -11.39 13.73
N GLN A 121 3.85 -11.89 13.80
CA GLN A 121 2.91 -11.51 14.84
C GLN A 121 3.34 -12.15 16.17
N THR A 122 3.59 -11.33 17.19
CA THR A 122 3.98 -11.81 18.53
C THR A 122 2.78 -11.91 19.47
N GLU A 123 1.78 -11.05 19.27
CA GLU A 123 0.51 -11.05 20.00
C GLU A 123 -0.60 -10.56 19.06
N PRO A 124 -1.89 -10.75 19.38
CA PRO A 124 -2.98 -10.27 18.53
C PRO A 124 -2.87 -8.77 18.23
N GLY A 125 -2.57 -8.43 16.97
CA GLY A 125 -2.37 -7.06 16.50
C GLY A 125 -0.98 -6.45 16.79
N ILE A 126 -0.04 -7.21 17.37
CA ILE A 126 1.34 -6.77 17.62
C ILE A 126 2.30 -7.56 16.75
N PHE A 127 3.11 -6.85 15.97
CA PHE A 127 4.02 -7.39 14.98
C PHE A 127 5.44 -6.93 15.28
N ARG A 128 6.39 -7.86 15.18
CA ARG A 128 7.82 -7.55 15.27
C ARG A 128 8.45 -7.63 13.90
N LEU A 129 9.03 -6.52 13.46
CA LEU A 129 9.79 -6.37 12.22
C LEU A 129 11.28 -6.30 12.54
N ALA A 130 12.08 -7.04 11.79
CA ALA A 130 13.54 -6.92 11.81
C ALA A 130 14.11 -7.02 10.38
N ASP A 131 15.21 -6.33 10.12
CA ASP A 131 15.97 -6.40 8.85
C ASP A 131 17.20 -7.32 8.95
N GLY A 132 17.27 -8.12 10.03
CA GLY A 132 18.35 -9.05 10.31
C GLY A 132 19.68 -8.42 10.77
N THR A 133 19.84 -7.09 10.74
CA THR A 133 21.16 -6.47 10.97
C THR A 133 21.15 -5.13 11.71
N THR A 134 20.20 -4.23 11.41
CA THR A 134 20.30 -2.82 11.83
C THR A 134 19.04 -2.24 12.46
N ALA A 135 17.86 -2.84 12.26
CA ALA A 135 16.60 -2.28 12.73
C ALA A 135 15.74 -3.34 13.41
N THR A 136 15.14 -2.97 14.54
CA THR A 136 14.04 -3.73 15.14
C THR A 136 12.91 -2.77 15.46
N VAL A 137 11.72 -3.08 14.97
CA VAL A 137 10.51 -2.29 15.16
C VAL A 137 9.40 -3.20 15.65
N THR A 138 8.67 -2.74 16.67
CA THR A 138 7.39 -3.31 17.07
C THR A 138 6.29 -2.42 16.50
N ALA A 139 5.34 -2.99 15.79
CA ALA A 139 4.15 -2.32 15.27
C ALA A 139 2.91 -2.90 15.93
N GLU A 140 2.07 -2.06 16.50
CA GLU A 140 0.81 -2.41 17.16
C GLU A 140 -0.35 -1.77 16.41
N LEU A 141 -1.28 -2.58 15.91
CA LEU A 141 -2.52 -2.11 15.29
C LEU A 141 -3.49 -1.65 16.39
N VAL A 142 -3.35 -0.39 16.79
CA VAL A 142 -4.09 0.22 17.91
C VAL A 142 -5.55 0.52 17.59
N TYR A 143 -5.88 0.64 16.29
CA TYR A 143 -7.25 0.83 15.83
C TYR A 143 -7.44 0.30 14.42
N ARG A 144 -8.63 -0.25 14.17
CA ARG A 144 -9.04 -0.70 12.85
C ARG A 144 -10.56 -0.62 12.70
N ASP A 145 -10.99 -0.14 11.55
CA ASP A 145 -12.32 -0.40 11.01
C ASP A 145 -12.17 -0.78 9.52
N HIS A 146 -13.18 -0.55 8.69
CA HIS A 146 -13.11 -0.85 7.27
C HIS A 146 -12.24 0.14 6.50
N GLU A 147 -12.22 1.41 6.89
CA GLU A 147 -11.62 2.50 6.10
C GLU A 147 -10.42 3.16 6.80
N THR A 148 -10.22 2.90 8.09
CA THR A 148 -9.20 3.52 8.93
C THR A 148 -8.44 2.45 9.70
N HIS A 149 -7.13 2.42 9.51
CA HIS A 149 -6.21 1.60 10.29
C HIS A 149 -5.16 2.51 10.90
N ILE A 150 -4.91 2.36 12.20
CA ILE A 150 -3.90 3.13 12.92
C ILE A 150 -2.95 2.16 13.57
N ALA A 151 -1.66 2.30 13.25
CA ALA A 151 -0.59 1.54 13.89
C ALA A 151 0.30 2.48 14.71
N TYR A 152 0.60 2.08 15.95
CA TYR A 152 1.69 2.65 16.73
C TYR A 152 2.93 1.81 16.48
N CYS A 153 4.04 2.45 16.15
CA CYS A 153 5.31 1.79 15.91
C CYS A 153 6.36 2.32 16.88
N GLU A 154 7.19 1.43 17.40
CA GLU A 154 8.33 1.79 18.24
C GLU A 154 9.52 0.93 17.87
N GLY A 155 10.68 1.54 17.72
CA GLY A 155 11.85 0.80 17.33
C GLY A 155 13.13 1.58 17.48
N GLU A 156 14.19 0.87 17.15
CA GLU A 156 15.54 1.38 17.22
C GLU A 156 16.30 1.02 15.95
N TYR A 157 17.05 2.00 15.45
CA TYR A 157 17.96 1.84 14.33
C TYR A 157 19.41 1.93 14.82
N ARG A 158 20.19 0.90 14.51
CA ARG A 158 21.63 0.75 14.73
C ARG A 158 22.32 0.48 13.41
N GLY A 159 22.58 1.54 12.65
CA GLY A 159 23.28 1.43 11.36
C GLY A 159 24.66 2.09 11.35
N PRO A 160 25.52 1.73 10.38
CA PRO A 160 26.88 2.25 10.26
C PRO A 160 26.95 3.76 10.01
N LEU A 161 25.84 4.34 9.56
CA LEU A 161 25.71 5.78 9.31
C LEU A 161 25.59 6.60 10.61
N LEU A 162 25.28 5.97 11.75
CA LEU A 162 25.01 6.66 13.02
C LEU A 162 25.91 6.14 14.14
N ARG A 163 26.57 7.07 14.84
CA ARG A 163 27.46 6.75 15.97
C ARG A 163 26.71 6.25 17.21
N LYS A 164 25.43 6.59 17.34
CA LYS A 164 24.56 6.17 18.43
C LYS A 164 23.26 5.60 17.86
N PRO A 165 22.66 4.59 18.52
CA PRO A 165 21.35 4.11 18.14
C PRO A 165 20.33 5.24 18.16
N VAL A 166 19.45 5.25 17.17
CA VAL A 166 18.34 6.20 17.09
C VAL A 166 17.06 5.47 17.44
N ARG A 167 16.37 5.94 18.49
CA ARG A 167 15.06 5.44 18.88
C ARG A 167 13.98 6.32 18.30
N GLY A 168 12.97 5.67 17.75
CA GLY A 168 11.84 6.33 17.11
C GLY A 168 10.54 5.73 17.58
N ARG A 169 9.54 6.59 17.72
CA ARG A 169 8.14 6.22 17.90
C ARG A 169 7.33 6.89 16.81
N SER A 170 6.41 6.16 16.20
CA SER A 170 5.62 6.66 15.09
C SER A 170 4.16 6.24 15.20
N ILE A 171 3.29 7.03 14.59
CA ILE A 171 1.92 6.66 14.29
C ILE A 171 1.77 6.64 12.78
N LEU A 172 1.20 5.57 12.27
CA LEU A 172 0.78 5.42 10.88
C LEU A 172 -0.74 5.45 10.84
N ILE A 173 -1.32 6.34 10.04
CA ILE A 173 -2.77 6.46 9.85
C ILE A 173 -3.04 6.17 8.38
N LEU A 174 -3.52 4.95 8.11
CA LEU A 174 -3.96 4.56 6.78
C LEU A 174 -5.45 4.84 6.64
N LYS A 175 -5.80 5.65 5.63
CA LYS A 175 -7.16 5.87 5.17
C LYS A 175 -7.36 5.17 3.83
N THR A 176 -8.47 4.45 3.71
CA THR A 176 -8.80 3.63 2.56
C THR A 176 -10.22 3.95 2.09
N GLY A 177 -10.37 4.18 0.79
CA GLY A 177 -11.66 4.31 0.11
C GLY A 177 -11.83 3.19 -0.92
N TYR A 178 -13.05 2.71 -1.07
CA TYR A 178 -13.39 1.58 -1.92
C TYR A 178 -14.38 2.02 -2.99
N VAL A 179 -14.01 1.86 -4.26
CA VAL A 179 -14.86 2.20 -5.41
C VAL A 179 -15.01 0.95 -6.28
N ARG A 180 -16.22 0.69 -6.76
CA ARG A 180 -16.49 -0.28 -7.81
C ARG A 180 -16.88 0.49 -9.07
N GLU A 181 -16.14 0.28 -10.15
CA GLU A 181 -16.45 0.90 -11.44
C GLU A 181 -17.52 0.12 -12.22
N SER A 182 -18.02 0.71 -13.30
CA SER A 182 -19.11 0.15 -14.13
C SER A 182 -18.73 -1.16 -14.83
N ASP A 183 -17.44 -1.40 -15.03
CA ASP A 183 -16.90 -2.67 -15.54
C ASP A 183 -16.86 -3.79 -14.46
N GLY A 184 -17.27 -3.46 -13.23
CA GLY A 184 -17.27 -4.36 -12.08
C GLY A 184 -15.95 -4.40 -11.32
N GLN A 185 -14.89 -3.75 -11.80
CA GLN A 185 -13.57 -3.72 -11.18
C GLN A 185 -13.56 -2.88 -9.90
N HIS A 186 -12.78 -3.33 -8.92
CA HIS A 186 -12.61 -2.64 -7.65
C HIS A 186 -11.32 -1.83 -7.64
N TYR A 187 -11.44 -0.57 -7.24
CA TYR A 187 -10.34 0.36 -7.06
C TYR A 187 -10.27 0.81 -5.61
N ILE A 188 -9.07 0.69 -5.05
CA ILE A 188 -8.77 1.05 -3.67
C ILE A 188 -7.97 2.32 -3.66
N THR A 189 -8.52 3.38 -3.07
CA THR A 189 -7.82 4.64 -2.84
C THR A 189 -7.16 4.59 -1.46
N SER A 190 -5.85 4.78 -1.39
CA SER A 190 -5.07 4.68 -0.16
C SER A 190 -4.34 5.99 0.13
N ARG A 191 -4.35 6.42 1.40
CA ARG A 191 -3.59 7.58 1.90
C ARG A 191 -2.98 7.25 3.25
N LEU A 192 -1.67 7.44 3.37
CA LEU A 192 -0.94 7.20 4.62
C LEU A 192 -0.43 8.53 5.19
N ASP A 193 -0.82 8.85 6.42
CA ASP A 193 -0.19 9.90 7.22
C ASP A 193 0.75 9.26 8.25
N THR A 194 1.93 9.84 8.42
CA THR A 194 2.89 9.42 9.44
C THR A 194 3.27 10.58 10.35
N PHE A 195 3.28 10.30 11.64
CA PHE A 195 3.84 11.16 12.68
C PHE A 195 5.00 10.40 13.30
N THR A 196 6.17 11.00 13.36
CA THR A 196 7.36 10.35 13.92
C THR A 196 7.99 11.25 14.95
N HIS A 197 8.22 10.70 16.14
CA HIS A 197 9.01 11.28 17.20
C HIS A 197 10.34 10.55 17.29
N ILE A 198 11.44 11.29 17.26
CA ILE A 198 12.80 10.76 17.35
C ILE A 198 13.43 11.28 18.64
N GLU A 199 13.93 10.36 19.46
CA GLU A 199 14.53 10.72 20.74
C GLU A 199 15.87 11.43 20.55
N ASN A 200 16.07 12.51 21.32
CA ASN A 200 17.31 13.31 21.30
C ASN A 200 17.71 13.82 19.91
N ALA A 201 16.74 14.04 19.03
CA ALA A 201 17.01 14.55 17.70
C ALA A 201 17.55 15.98 17.75
N THR A 202 18.74 16.20 17.22
CA THR A 202 19.31 17.54 17.04
C THR A 202 18.82 18.17 15.73
N ILE A 203 18.71 19.50 15.69
CA ILE A 203 18.25 20.24 14.50
C ILE A 203 19.12 19.92 13.27
N ASP A 204 20.43 19.82 13.45
CA ASP A 204 21.37 19.48 12.38
C ASP A 204 21.17 18.05 11.84
N PHE A 205 20.91 17.08 12.74
CA PHE A 205 20.62 15.69 12.36
C PHE A 205 19.31 15.60 11.57
N LEU A 206 18.27 16.32 12.01
CA LEU A 206 16.96 16.32 11.37
C LEU A 206 17.00 16.92 9.96
N THR A 207 17.64 18.08 9.80
CA THR A 207 17.59 18.85 8.56
C THR A 207 18.53 18.31 7.48
N ARG A 208 19.71 17.77 7.84
CA ARG A 208 20.72 17.32 6.85
C ARG A 208 20.66 15.84 6.52
N THR A 209 20.26 14.99 7.47
CA THR A 209 20.35 13.53 7.31
C THR A 209 18.96 12.87 7.25
N PHE A 210 18.01 13.34 8.06
CA PHE A 210 16.76 12.61 8.24
C PHE A 210 15.64 13.08 7.29
N GLN A 211 15.30 14.37 7.27
CA GLN A 211 14.16 14.89 6.49
C GLN A 211 14.22 14.61 4.98
N PRO A 212 15.33 14.91 4.26
CA PRO A 212 15.34 14.80 2.80
C PRO A 212 15.31 13.35 2.29
N LEU A 213 15.92 12.43 3.04
CA LEU A 213 16.05 11.01 2.65
C LEU A 213 14.83 10.22 3.09
N VAL A 214 14.40 10.36 4.36
CA VAL A 214 13.32 9.54 4.91
C VAL A 214 11.99 9.86 4.25
N GLY A 215 11.74 11.13 3.90
CA GLY A 215 10.50 11.50 3.22
C GLY A 215 10.35 10.82 1.86
N LYS A 216 11.35 10.94 0.98
CA LYS A 216 11.30 10.34 -0.36
C LYS A 216 11.30 8.81 -0.32
N VAL A 217 12.08 8.22 0.59
CA VAL A 217 12.09 6.76 0.79
C VAL A 217 10.74 6.27 1.29
N ALA A 218 10.10 6.99 2.21
CA ALA A 218 8.77 6.63 2.70
C ALA A 218 7.70 6.71 1.60
N ASP A 219 7.71 7.76 0.77
CA ASP A 219 6.80 7.86 -0.39
C ASP A 219 7.01 6.68 -1.34
N HIS A 220 8.27 6.40 -1.68
CA HIS A 220 8.61 5.33 -2.60
C HIS A 220 8.18 3.97 -2.04
N ASN A 221 8.50 3.69 -0.79
CA ASN A 221 8.09 2.45 -0.12
C ASN A 221 6.57 2.30 -0.08
N PHE A 222 5.83 3.39 0.17
CA PHE A 222 4.37 3.37 0.14
C PHE A 222 3.85 3.03 -1.26
N LEU A 223 4.32 3.74 -2.29
CA LEU A 223 3.91 3.50 -3.68
C LEU A 223 4.26 2.10 -4.18
N GLN A 224 5.46 1.60 -3.86
CA GLN A 224 5.88 0.23 -4.19
C GLN A 224 5.01 -0.80 -3.48
N THR A 225 4.68 -0.56 -2.20
CA THR A 225 3.82 -1.45 -1.43
C THR A 225 2.42 -1.52 -2.03
N THR A 226 1.80 -0.39 -2.35
CA THR A 226 0.46 -0.37 -2.95
C THR A 226 0.45 -1.00 -4.35
N ALA A 227 1.48 -0.74 -5.16
CA ALA A 227 1.62 -1.37 -6.48
C ALA A 227 1.81 -2.90 -6.39
N PHE A 228 2.56 -3.36 -5.40
CA PHE A 228 2.72 -4.78 -5.11
C PHE A 228 1.38 -5.42 -4.74
N VAL A 229 0.60 -4.80 -3.85
CA VAL A 229 -0.73 -5.29 -3.45
C VAL A 229 -1.65 -5.45 -4.67
N GLY A 230 -1.69 -4.46 -5.57
CA GLY A 230 -2.47 -4.59 -6.81
C GLY A 230 -1.99 -5.72 -7.72
N SER A 231 -0.68 -5.96 -7.77
CA SER A 231 -0.10 -7.06 -8.55
C SER A 231 -0.43 -8.43 -7.94
N LEU A 232 -0.44 -8.53 -6.61
CA LEU A 232 -0.87 -9.72 -5.90
C LEU A 232 -2.37 -9.99 -6.12
N SER A 233 -3.22 -8.96 -6.15
CA SER A 233 -4.65 -9.12 -6.47
C SER A 233 -4.86 -9.72 -7.85
N ARG A 234 -4.27 -9.10 -8.89
CA ARG A 234 -4.35 -9.63 -10.26
C ARG A 234 -3.82 -11.06 -10.37
N THR A 235 -2.75 -11.37 -9.64
CA THR A 235 -2.20 -12.73 -9.58
C THR A 235 -3.16 -13.69 -8.88
N THR A 236 -3.88 -13.24 -7.87
CA THR A 236 -4.87 -14.04 -7.16
C THR A 236 -6.08 -14.34 -8.05
N GLU A 237 -6.54 -13.35 -8.82
CA GLU A 237 -7.65 -13.51 -9.78
C GLU A 237 -7.30 -14.53 -10.89
N THR A 238 -6.07 -14.51 -11.39
CA THR A 238 -5.64 -15.32 -12.55
C THR A 238 -4.93 -16.63 -12.20
N ASN A 239 -4.33 -16.72 -11.01
CA ASN A 239 -3.54 -17.86 -10.55
C ASN A 239 -3.71 -18.09 -9.03
N HIS A 240 -4.95 -18.14 -8.56
CA HIS A 240 -5.26 -18.36 -7.15
C HIS A 240 -4.58 -19.61 -6.56
N GLN A 241 -4.47 -20.70 -7.33
CA GLN A 241 -3.81 -21.93 -6.86
C GLN A 241 -2.31 -21.70 -6.58
N GLY A 242 -1.64 -20.87 -7.38
CA GLY A 242 -0.26 -20.44 -7.13
C GLY A 242 -0.15 -19.67 -5.83
N VAL A 243 -1.07 -18.74 -5.58
CA VAL A 243 -1.13 -17.95 -4.33
C VAL A 243 -1.43 -18.84 -3.12
N GLN A 244 -2.28 -19.86 -3.26
CA GLN A 244 -2.54 -20.85 -2.20
C GLN A 244 -1.28 -21.66 -1.85
N ARG A 245 -0.49 -22.06 -2.85
CA ARG A 245 0.80 -22.73 -2.61
C ARG A 245 1.81 -21.79 -1.95
N LEU A 246 1.85 -20.52 -2.37
CA LEU A 246 2.67 -19.49 -1.74
C LEU A 246 2.31 -19.31 -0.27
N ALA A 247 1.02 -19.25 0.07
CA ALA A 247 0.53 -19.12 1.45
C ALA A 247 1.07 -20.22 2.37
N ALA A 248 1.21 -21.45 1.86
CA ALA A 248 1.75 -22.58 2.63
C ALA A 248 3.24 -22.43 3.00
N ARG A 249 3.99 -21.59 2.27
CA ARG A 249 5.43 -21.35 2.48
C ARG A 249 5.73 -20.14 3.38
N LEU A 250 4.71 -19.42 3.84
CA LEU A 250 4.88 -18.26 4.72
C LEU A 250 5.21 -18.69 6.16
N HIS A 251 6.36 -19.29 6.40
CA HIS A 251 6.66 -20.03 7.63
C HIS A 251 6.61 -19.21 8.94
N ARG A 252 6.73 -17.88 8.88
CA ARG A 252 6.64 -16.97 10.04
C ARG A 252 5.22 -16.50 10.36
N VAL A 253 4.29 -16.67 9.45
CA VAL A 253 2.90 -16.27 9.61
C VAL A 253 2.15 -17.34 10.39
N ASP A 254 1.26 -16.93 11.29
CA ASP A 254 0.43 -17.84 12.07
C ASP A 254 -0.29 -18.85 11.16
N PRO A 255 -0.28 -20.16 11.48
CA PRO A 255 -0.92 -21.18 10.66
C PRO A 255 -2.38 -20.92 10.31
N LYS A 256 -3.15 -20.30 11.22
CA LYS A 256 -4.53 -19.90 10.99
C LYS A 256 -4.61 -18.79 9.95
N VAL A 257 -3.81 -17.74 10.09
CA VAL A 257 -3.76 -16.61 9.15
C VAL A 257 -3.33 -17.07 7.75
N ARG A 258 -2.39 -18.02 7.65
CA ARG A 258 -2.01 -18.62 6.34
C ARG A 258 -3.18 -19.35 5.67
N ARG A 259 -3.97 -20.08 6.45
CA ARG A 259 -5.18 -20.76 5.93
C ARG A 259 -6.23 -19.75 5.50
N GLU A 260 -6.46 -18.70 6.30
CA GLU A 260 -7.37 -17.61 5.94
C GLU A 260 -6.94 -16.94 4.62
N PHE A 261 -5.65 -16.66 4.45
CA PHE A 261 -5.10 -16.11 3.19
C PHE A 261 -5.31 -17.06 2.00
N ALA A 262 -5.03 -18.36 2.17
CA ALA A 262 -5.23 -19.36 1.11
C ALA A 262 -6.71 -19.56 0.74
N THR A 263 -7.61 -19.50 1.73
CA THR A 263 -9.06 -19.56 1.50
C THR A 263 -9.51 -18.34 0.69
N LEU A 264 -9.13 -17.14 1.13
CA LEU A 264 -9.46 -15.90 0.44
C LEU A 264 -8.98 -15.89 -1.02
N ALA A 265 -7.74 -16.36 -1.25
CA ALA A 265 -7.23 -16.51 -2.60
C ALA A 265 -8.11 -17.41 -3.48
N GLY A 266 -8.56 -18.55 -2.92
CA GLY A 266 -9.47 -19.47 -3.61
C GLY A 266 -10.84 -18.87 -3.91
N GLU A 267 -11.41 -18.12 -2.96
CA GLU A 267 -12.70 -17.43 -3.13
C GLU A 267 -12.65 -16.39 -4.25
N ILE A 268 -11.58 -15.59 -4.29
CA ILE A 268 -11.35 -14.59 -5.35
C ILE A 268 -11.26 -15.27 -6.72
N GLY A 269 -10.44 -16.32 -6.87
CA GLY A 269 -10.32 -17.02 -8.16
C GLY A 269 -11.61 -17.68 -8.63
N GLN A 270 -12.41 -18.22 -7.70
CA GLN A 270 -13.73 -18.77 -8.01
C GLN A 270 -14.72 -17.69 -8.45
N LYS A 271 -14.72 -16.53 -7.78
CA LYS A 271 -15.56 -15.38 -8.14
C LYS A 271 -15.24 -14.91 -9.56
N THR A 272 -13.97 -14.71 -9.89
CA THR A 272 -13.53 -14.32 -11.25
C THR A 272 -13.97 -15.32 -12.31
N THR A 273 -13.85 -16.63 -12.02
CA THR A 273 -14.27 -17.69 -12.96
C THR A 273 -15.78 -17.66 -13.22
N ARG A 274 -16.61 -17.42 -12.19
CA ARG A 274 -18.07 -17.31 -12.31
C ARG A 274 -18.48 -16.06 -13.08
N GLU A 275 -17.81 -14.94 -12.84
CA GLU A 275 -18.07 -13.69 -13.56
C GLU A 275 -17.74 -13.85 -15.06
N ALA A 276 -16.61 -14.49 -15.39
CA ALA A 276 -16.22 -14.78 -16.78
C ALA A 276 -17.21 -15.71 -17.49
N SER A 277 -17.72 -16.76 -16.83
CA SER A 277 -18.70 -17.67 -17.44
C SER A 277 -20.08 -17.01 -17.65
N SER A 278 -20.47 -16.08 -16.77
CA SER A 278 -21.72 -15.32 -16.91
C SER A 278 -21.71 -14.29 -18.04
N GLN A 279 -20.53 -13.88 -18.52
CA GLN A 279 -20.36 -12.90 -19.59
C GLN A 279 -20.18 -13.52 -20.98
N THR A 280 -20.17 -14.86 -21.11
CA THR A 280 -20.11 -15.52 -22.42
C THR A 280 -21.46 -15.35 -23.15
N PRO A 281 -21.53 -14.67 -24.32
CA PRO A 281 -22.79 -14.50 -25.03
C PRO A 281 -23.32 -15.86 -25.52
N LEU A 282 -24.63 -16.07 -25.38
CA LEU A 282 -25.37 -17.11 -26.11
C LEU A 282 -25.26 -16.83 -27.61
N GLY A 283 -24.23 -17.38 -28.24
CA GLY A 283 -23.99 -17.33 -29.67
C GLY A 283 -23.74 -18.72 -30.20
N THR A 284 -24.78 -19.56 -30.26
CA THR A 284 -24.75 -20.73 -31.14
C THR A 284 -24.80 -20.19 -32.57
N PRO A 285 -23.83 -20.48 -33.46
CA PRO A 285 -24.06 -20.29 -34.88
C PRO A 285 -25.13 -21.30 -35.27
N VAL A 286 -26.35 -20.83 -35.55
CA VAL A 286 -27.32 -21.62 -36.29
C VAL A 286 -26.67 -21.90 -37.63
N ALA A 287 -26.20 -23.14 -37.83
CA ALA A 287 -25.80 -23.60 -39.14
C ALA A 287 -27.02 -23.52 -40.05
N VAL A 288 -27.03 -22.54 -40.95
CA VAL A 288 -27.95 -22.53 -42.08
C VAL A 288 -27.58 -23.74 -42.92
N ARG A 289 -28.40 -24.79 -42.84
CA ARG A 289 -28.40 -25.86 -43.83
C ARG A 289 -28.90 -25.23 -45.14
N GLU A 290 -27.99 -25.02 -46.09
CA GLU A 290 -28.38 -24.81 -47.48
C GLU A 290 -28.96 -26.14 -47.98
N GLU A 291 -30.29 -26.22 -48.04
CA GLU A 291 -31.00 -27.25 -48.80
C GLU A 291 -30.76 -26.98 -50.28
N TRP A 292 -30.18 -27.97 -50.96
CA TRP A 292 -30.01 -27.98 -52.40
C TRP A 292 -31.36 -28.33 -53.03
N ASP A 293 -31.95 -27.39 -53.77
CA ASP A 293 -33.07 -27.70 -54.67
C ASP A 293 -32.54 -28.48 -55.89
N GLU A 294 -32.75 -29.79 -55.89
CA GLU A 294 -32.71 -30.62 -57.10
C GLU A 294 -33.93 -30.28 -57.97
N GLU A 295 -33.77 -29.32 -58.87
CA GLU A 295 -34.73 -29.09 -59.95
C GLU A 295 -34.58 -30.20 -61.00
N THR A 296 -35.39 -31.24 -60.82
CA THR A 296 -35.67 -32.25 -61.85
C THR A 296 -36.52 -31.60 -62.93
N VAL A 297 -35.93 -31.21 -64.06
CA VAL A 297 -36.67 -30.93 -65.30
C VAL A 297 -36.30 -31.95 -66.37
N THR A 298 -37.24 -32.87 -66.56
CA THR A 298 -37.42 -33.68 -67.75
C THR A 298 -37.88 -32.78 -68.90
N ARG A 299 -37.10 -32.68 -69.99
CA ARG A 299 -37.46 -33.09 -71.37
C ARG A 299 -36.43 -32.59 -72.39
#